data_AF-A0A357LAH2-F1
#
_entry.id   AF-A0A357LAH2-F1
#
_cell.length_a   1.000
_cell.length_b   1.000
_cell.length_c   1.000
_cell.angle_alpha   90.00
_cell.angle_beta   90.00
_cell.angle_gamma   90.00
#
_symmetry.space_group_name_H-M   'P 1'
#
loop_
_entity.id
_entity.type
_entity.pdbx_description
1 polymer ?
#
loop_
_entity_poly.entity_id
_entity_poly.type
_entity_poly.pdbx_seq_one_letter_code
_entity_poly.pdbx_strand_id
1 'polypeptide(L)'
;MIAFSPLLPTPLAFALAFLGAIAAAVAIWKRPASGALRALAFAALLALIANPQIRRAERTALADIAVIVTDVSASQSLDGRDEVAANAAAALEARLADLGGVEVIRAEAGDGEETRLGEALSRAVSDNPRARLSGAFVITDGQSTDRPAVDQLKDAAPIHVLLTGRKDESDRKITLIKAPRYGIVREGADVSFRIDDLGPDGAALPARGDAVITLRVDGEEVLRQPVAVGAEVGFTAPLGRPGQSIIELEVEGAAGELSVRNNIAVLPITVIRARLRVLLISGEPHPGERAWRNLLKSDPAIDLVHFTILRPIEKAQNDNALESELALIEFPQDELFIEKLTEFDLVIFDRFADRGVLNPFHFDNLARYVEGGGAVLVASGPEFAGPYSIANQRNFSFVLPAAPQGGAVETPFRPRISATGARHPVTARLPERDFWGRWIRITPAAVRSGAVLMTDGEDRPLLILDRVGEGRVGLIQSDHVWLWARGFDGGGPHAELLRRIAHWLMKE
;
A
#
# COMPACT_ATOMS: atom_id res chain seq x y z
N MET A 1 -30.14 -39.12 -60.32
CA MET A 1 -29.37 -40.38 -60.21
C MET A 1 -30.36 -41.54 -60.06
N ILE A 2 -30.19 -42.63 -60.82
CA ILE A 2 -31.01 -43.84 -60.64
C ILE A 2 -30.44 -44.60 -59.44
N ALA A 3 -31.23 -44.79 -58.39
CA ALA A 3 -30.86 -45.54 -57.20
C ALA A 3 -31.76 -46.76 -57.08
N PHE A 4 -31.19 -47.92 -56.73
CA PHE A 4 -31.95 -49.14 -56.47
C PHE A 4 -32.19 -49.28 -54.97
N SER A 5 -33.44 -49.50 -54.57
CA SER A 5 -33.82 -49.68 -53.16
C SER A 5 -34.55 -51.02 -53.01
N PRO A 6 -33.81 -52.14 -53.05
CA PRO A 6 -34.43 -53.46 -53.16
C PRO A 6 -35.36 -53.75 -51.98
N LEU A 7 -36.53 -54.31 -52.27
CA LEU A 7 -37.55 -54.64 -51.27
C LEU A 7 -37.12 -55.79 -50.32
N LEU A 8 -36.11 -56.55 -50.74
CA LEU A 8 -35.53 -57.65 -49.98
C LEU A 8 -34.07 -57.35 -49.63
N PRO A 9 -33.53 -57.93 -48.56
CA PRO A 9 -32.10 -57.91 -48.30
C PRO A 9 -31.32 -58.31 -49.54
N THR A 10 -30.26 -57.56 -49.88
CA THR A 10 -29.48 -57.75 -51.11
C THR A 10 -29.02 -59.19 -51.34
N PRO A 11 -28.62 -60.00 -50.33
CA PRO A 11 -28.23 -61.39 -50.56
C PRO A 11 -29.40 -62.26 -51.02
N LEU A 12 -30.60 -62.03 -50.48
CA LEU A 12 -31.81 -62.80 -50.81
C LEU A 12 -32.30 -62.45 -52.22
N ALA A 13 -32.21 -61.18 -52.62
CA ALA A 13 -32.52 -60.75 -53.98
C ALA A 13 -31.60 -61.41 -55.01
N PHE A 14 -30.30 -61.49 -54.74
CA PHE A 14 -29.35 -62.22 -55.61
C PHE A 14 -29.62 -63.73 -55.63
N ALA A 15 -29.94 -64.34 -54.49
CA ALA A 15 -30.29 -65.76 -54.43
C ALA A 15 -31.56 -66.09 -55.25
N LEU A 16 -32.59 -65.26 -55.15
CA LEU A 16 -33.80 -65.36 -55.96
C LEU A 16 -33.49 -65.19 -57.45
N ALA A 17 -32.68 -64.20 -57.81
CA ALA A 17 -32.26 -63.98 -59.18
C ALA A 17 -31.52 -65.19 -59.76
N PHE A 18 -30.61 -65.79 -58.98
CA PHE A 18 -29.87 -66.98 -59.37
C PHE A 18 -30.78 -68.20 -59.57
N LEU A 19 -31.65 -68.50 -58.60
CA LEU A 19 -32.60 -69.62 -58.70
C LEU A 19 -33.56 -69.46 -59.87
N GLY A 20 -34.07 -68.25 -60.09
CA GLY A 20 -34.96 -68.01 -61.22
C GLY A 20 -34.25 -67.99 -62.56
N ALA A 21 -32.96 -67.63 -62.63
CA ALA A 21 -32.16 -67.80 -63.85
C ALA A 21 -32.02 -69.28 -64.24
N ILE A 22 -31.80 -70.17 -63.25
CA ILE A 22 -31.80 -71.62 -63.47
C ILE A 22 -33.16 -72.10 -63.96
N ALA A 23 -34.25 -71.68 -63.29
CA ALA A 23 -35.61 -72.05 -63.66
C ALA A 23 -35.98 -71.56 -65.08
N ALA A 24 -35.57 -70.34 -65.43
CA ALA A 24 -35.76 -69.75 -66.76
C ALA A 24 -34.98 -70.52 -67.83
N ALA A 25 -33.72 -70.87 -67.59
CA ALA A 25 -32.90 -71.65 -68.51
C ALA A 25 -33.52 -73.04 -68.79
N VAL A 26 -33.97 -73.73 -67.74
CA VAL A 26 -34.67 -75.02 -67.88
C VAL A 26 -36.00 -74.88 -68.63
N ALA A 27 -36.76 -73.81 -68.35
CA ALA A 27 -38.04 -73.56 -69.01
C ALA A 27 -37.87 -73.26 -70.52
N ILE A 28 -36.85 -72.47 -70.89
CA ILE A 28 -36.50 -72.17 -72.27
C ILE A 28 -36.03 -73.44 -73.00
N TRP A 29 -35.19 -74.26 -72.35
CA TRP A 29 -34.69 -75.49 -72.96
C TRP A 29 -35.78 -76.53 -73.23
N LYS A 30 -36.76 -76.67 -72.33
CA LYS A 30 -37.87 -77.62 -72.52
C LYS A 30 -38.94 -77.11 -73.49
N ARG A 31 -39.26 -75.82 -73.49
CA ARG A 31 -40.30 -75.22 -74.35
C ARG A 31 -39.96 -73.77 -74.68
N PRO A 32 -39.33 -73.47 -75.83
CA PRO A 32 -38.74 -72.16 -76.10
C PRO A 32 -39.77 -71.02 -76.12
N ALA A 33 -40.93 -71.21 -76.77
CA ALA A 33 -41.96 -70.18 -76.87
C ALA A 33 -42.56 -69.78 -75.50
N SER A 34 -42.93 -70.76 -74.67
CA SER A 34 -43.47 -70.49 -73.32
C SER A 34 -42.38 -70.13 -72.30
N GLY A 35 -41.16 -70.64 -72.50
CA GLY A 35 -40.02 -70.38 -71.62
C GLY A 35 -39.56 -68.93 -71.69
N ALA A 36 -39.54 -68.33 -72.89
CA ALA A 36 -39.21 -66.92 -73.08
C ALA A 36 -40.20 -65.99 -72.33
N LEU A 37 -41.49 -66.28 -72.40
CA LEU A 37 -42.53 -65.52 -71.66
C LEU A 37 -42.35 -65.62 -70.14
N ARG A 38 -42.01 -66.81 -69.62
CA ARG A 38 -41.74 -66.99 -68.17
C ARG A 38 -40.46 -66.29 -67.72
N ALA A 39 -39.41 -66.31 -68.54
CA ALA A 39 -38.18 -65.59 -68.27
C ALA A 39 -38.43 -64.07 -68.23
N LEU A 40 -39.23 -63.53 -69.16
CA LEU A 40 -39.62 -62.12 -69.17
C LEU A 40 -40.42 -61.75 -67.91
N ALA A 41 -41.40 -62.58 -67.51
CA ALA A 41 -42.18 -62.36 -66.30
C ALA A 41 -41.30 -62.38 -65.04
N PHE A 42 -40.33 -63.30 -64.97
CA PHE A 42 -39.39 -63.36 -63.87
C PHE A 42 -38.44 -62.15 -63.85
N ALA A 43 -37.95 -61.71 -65.01
CA ALA A 43 -37.15 -60.49 -65.13
C ALA A 43 -37.93 -59.24 -64.69
N ALA A 44 -39.22 -59.14 -65.05
CA ALA A 44 -40.09 -58.07 -64.58
C ALA A 44 -40.29 -58.10 -63.05
N LEU A 45 -40.45 -59.29 -62.46
CA LEU A 45 -40.52 -59.46 -61.01
C LEU A 45 -39.21 -59.04 -60.32
N LEU A 46 -38.06 -59.43 -60.87
CA LEU A 46 -36.75 -59.00 -60.34
C LEU A 46 -36.57 -57.48 -60.44
N ALA A 47 -37.00 -56.86 -61.54
CA ALA A 47 -36.95 -55.41 -61.69
C ALA A 47 -37.85 -54.70 -60.66
N LEU A 48 -39.02 -55.28 -60.34
CA LEU A 48 -39.90 -54.80 -59.28
C LEU A 48 -39.25 -54.93 -57.90
N ILE A 49 -38.61 -56.08 -57.62
CA ILE A 49 -37.88 -56.31 -56.37
C ILE A 49 -36.70 -55.34 -56.24
N ALA A 50 -36.00 -55.04 -57.34
CA ALA A 50 -34.88 -54.11 -57.38
C ALA A 50 -35.32 -52.64 -57.16
N ASN A 51 -36.59 -52.32 -57.44
CA ASN A 51 -37.25 -51.05 -57.18
C ASN A 51 -36.38 -49.82 -57.59
N PRO A 52 -36.18 -49.60 -58.90
CA PRO A 52 -35.41 -48.47 -59.41
C PRO A 52 -36.14 -47.14 -59.13
N GLN A 53 -35.48 -46.21 -58.46
CA GLN A 53 -36.00 -44.89 -58.14
C GLN A 53 -35.14 -43.79 -58.77
N ILE A 54 -35.79 -42.78 -59.35
CA ILE A 54 -35.10 -41.58 -59.84
C ILE A 54 -35.01 -40.59 -58.69
N ARG A 55 -33.82 -40.43 -58.10
CA ARG A 55 -33.56 -39.36 -57.13
C ARG A 55 -33.15 -38.10 -57.87
N ARG A 56 -33.97 -37.05 -57.79
CA ARG A 56 -33.59 -35.67 -58.09
C ARG A 56 -33.31 -34.97 -56.76
N ALA A 57 -32.09 -34.49 -56.59
CA ALA A 57 -31.72 -33.66 -55.44
C ALA A 57 -31.79 -32.20 -55.89
N GLU A 58 -32.67 -31.42 -55.29
CA GLU A 58 -32.59 -29.96 -55.36
C GLU A 58 -31.56 -29.49 -54.34
N ARG A 59 -30.59 -28.69 -54.80
CA ARG A 59 -29.59 -28.06 -53.94
C ARG A 59 -29.73 -26.56 -54.08
N THR A 60 -30.02 -25.88 -52.98
CA THR A 60 -29.93 -24.42 -52.87
C THR A 60 -28.56 -24.06 -52.32
N ALA A 61 -27.82 -23.21 -53.03
CA ALA A 61 -26.59 -22.63 -52.49
C ALA A 61 -26.96 -21.66 -51.37
N LEU A 62 -26.29 -21.80 -50.22
CA LEU A 62 -26.38 -20.85 -49.12
C LEU A 62 -25.20 -19.88 -49.23
N ALA A 63 -25.43 -18.63 -48.83
CA ALA A 63 -24.36 -17.64 -48.75
C ALA A 63 -23.38 -18.02 -47.63
N ASP A 64 -22.09 -17.80 -47.89
CA ASP A 64 -21.06 -17.90 -46.86
C ASP A 64 -21.19 -16.73 -45.88
N ILE A 65 -20.61 -16.83 -44.69
CA ILE A 65 -20.67 -15.81 -43.64
C ILE A 65 -19.27 -15.27 -43.40
N ALA A 66 -19.13 -13.95 -43.50
CA ALA A 66 -17.93 -13.23 -43.10
C ALA A 66 -18.24 -12.35 -41.88
N VAL A 67 -17.47 -12.52 -40.81
CA VAL A 67 -17.67 -11.71 -39.59
C VAL A 67 -16.66 -10.57 -39.55
N ILE A 68 -17.14 -9.36 -39.27
CA ILE A 68 -16.31 -8.18 -39.00
C ILE A 68 -16.44 -7.87 -37.51
N VAL A 69 -15.35 -8.04 -36.77
CA VAL A 69 -15.22 -7.71 -35.35
C VAL A 69 -14.51 -6.35 -35.25
N THR A 70 -15.19 -5.35 -34.70
CA THR A 70 -14.61 -4.02 -34.46
C THR A 70 -14.38 -3.83 -32.97
N ASP A 71 -13.14 -3.52 -32.59
CA ASP A 71 -12.79 -3.09 -31.25
C ASP A 71 -13.40 -1.71 -30.96
N VAL A 72 -14.10 -1.58 -29.84
CA VAL A 72 -14.79 -0.35 -29.41
C VAL A 72 -14.35 0.08 -28.00
N SER A 73 -13.21 -0.41 -27.53
CA SER A 73 -12.63 -0.08 -26.23
C SER A 73 -12.10 1.37 -26.17
N ALA A 74 -11.79 1.85 -24.95
CA ALA A 74 -11.19 3.17 -24.75
C ALA A 74 -9.88 3.37 -25.53
N SER A 75 -9.13 2.31 -25.85
CA SER A 75 -7.87 2.44 -26.61
C SER A 75 -8.11 2.80 -28.08
N GLN A 76 -9.32 2.56 -28.61
CA GLN A 76 -9.73 3.00 -29.95
C GLN A 76 -10.17 4.46 -29.99
N SER A 77 -10.41 5.10 -28.84
CA SER A 77 -10.67 6.56 -28.81
C SER A 77 -9.40 7.42 -28.95
N LEU A 78 -8.23 6.78 -28.92
CA LEU A 78 -6.94 7.47 -29.02
C LEU A 78 -6.61 7.76 -30.48
N ASP A 79 -6.07 8.95 -30.75
CA ASP A 79 -5.45 9.30 -32.04
C ASP A 79 -6.37 9.11 -33.28
N GLY A 80 -7.70 9.24 -33.09
CA GLY A 80 -8.70 9.10 -34.17
C GLY A 80 -8.85 7.67 -34.72
N ARG A 81 -8.41 6.66 -33.95
CA ARG A 81 -8.51 5.25 -34.34
C ARG A 81 -9.94 4.76 -34.51
N ASP A 82 -10.90 5.36 -33.80
CA ASP A 82 -12.34 5.11 -33.92
C ASP A 82 -12.85 5.43 -35.32
N GLU A 83 -12.48 6.59 -35.87
CA GLU A 83 -12.80 6.97 -37.25
C GLU A 83 -12.13 6.04 -38.26
N VAL A 84 -10.86 5.67 -38.03
CA VAL A 84 -10.13 4.72 -38.88
C VAL A 84 -10.80 3.34 -38.87
N ALA A 85 -11.18 2.86 -37.69
CA ALA A 85 -11.83 1.57 -37.51
C ALA A 85 -13.21 1.52 -38.17
N ALA A 86 -14.02 2.56 -37.98
CA ALA A 86 -15.34 2.69 -38.60
C ALA A 86 -15.24 2.76 -40.13
N ASN A 87 -14.30 3.55 -40.66
CA ASN A 87 -14.07 3.65 -42.10
C ASN A 87 -13.56 2.32 -42.69
N ALA A 88 -12.65 1.63 -41.99
CA ALA A 88 -12.16 0.31 -42.39
C ALA A 88 -13.28 -0.74 -42.38
N ALA A 89 -14.13 -0.75 -41.36
CA ALA A 89 -15.27 -1.66 -41.27
C ALA A 89 -16.27 -1.43 -42.41
N ALA A 90 -16.60 -0.18 -42.71
CA ALA A 90 -17.50 0.18 -43.80
C ALA A 90 -16.92 -0.20 -45.17
N ALA A 91 -15.63 0.09 -45.40
CA ALA A 91 -14.96 -0.26 -46.65
C ALA A 91 -14.84 -1.78 -46.85
N LEU A 92 -14.59 -2.52 -45.77
CA LEU A 92 -14.51 -3.98 -45.79
C LEU A 92 -15.89 -4.60 -46.07
N GLU A 93 -16.95 -4.11 -45.42
CA GLU A 93 -18.32 -4.57 -45.69
C GLU A 93 -18.72 -4.35 -47.14
N ALA A 94 -18.43 -3.16 -47.70
CA ALA A 94 -18.73 -2.88 -49.10
C ALA A 94 -18.01 -3.84 -50.06
N ARG A 95 -16.73 -4.16 -49.78
CA ARG A 95 -15.96 -5.12 -50.59
C ARG A 95 -16.46 -6.55 -50.46
N LEU A 96 -16.86 -6.97 -49.26
CA LEU A 96 -17.42 -8.30 -49.02
C LEU A 96 -18.80 -8.47 -49.68
N ALA A 97 -19.62 -7.42 -49.65
CA ALA A 97 -20.92 -7.42 -50.31
C ALA A 97 -20.79 -7.51 -51.85
N ASP A 98 -19.79 -6.84 -52.44
CA ASP A 98 -19.55 -6.83 -53.89
C ASP A 98 -19.11 -8.21 -54.45
N LEU A 99 -18.50 -9.06 -53.62
CA LEU A 99 -18.14 -10.44 -54.03
C LEU A 99 -19.38 -11.28 -54.40
N GLY A 100 -20.54 -10.99 -53.81
CA GLY A 100 -21.77 -11.76 -53.96
C GLY A 100 -21.70 -13.13 -53.25
N GLY A 101 -22.85 -13.60 -52.76
CA GLY A 101 -22.92 -14.90 -52.06
C GLY A 101 -22.27 -14.92 -50.67
N VAL A 102 -22.00 -13.76 -50.07
CA VAL A 102 -21.49 -13.60 -48.70
C VAL A 102 -22.46 -12.75 -47.88
N GLU A 103 -22.78 -13.22 -46.69
CA GLU A 103 -23.53 -12.55 -45.63
C GLU A 103 -22.52 -11.95 -44.63
N VAL A 104 -22.56 -10.63 -44.45
CA VAL A 104 -21.64 -9.93 -43.54
C VAL A 104 -22.31 -9.75 -42.18
N ILE A 105 -21.64 -10.19 -41.12
CA ILE A 105 -22.11 -10.03 -39.74
C ILE A 105 -21.14 -9.11 -39.00
N ARG A 106 -21.66 -8.06 -38.37
CA ARG A 106 -20.89 -7.19 -37.49
C ARG A 106 -20.93 -7.70 -36.05
N ALA A 107 -19.79 -7.64 -35.39
CA ALA A 107 -19.65 -7.88 -33.97
C ALA A 107 -18.72 -6.81 -33.37
N GLU A 108 -18.90 -6.54 -32.09
CA GLU A 108 -18.07 -5.58 -31.34
C GLU A 108 -17.23 -6.34 -30.32
N ALA A 109 -16.01 -5.86 -30.10
CA ALA A 109 -15.12 -6.36 -29.07
C ALA A 109 -14.85 -5.28 -28.03
N GLY A 110 -15.19 -5.58 -26.78
CA GLY A 110 -14.98 -4.71 -25.62
C GLY A 110 -16.26 -4.10 -25.05
N ASP A 111 -16.11 -3.52 -23.86
CA ASP A 111 -17.20 -2.90 -23.06
C ASP A 111 -16.94 -1.42 -22.73
N GLY A 112 -16.03 -0.79 -23.48
CA GLY A 112 -15.63 0.60 -23.31
C GLY A 112 -14.37 0.77 -22.44
N GLU A 113 -14.08 -0.15 -21.51
CA GLU A 113 -12.83 -0.10 -20.72
C GLU A 113 -11.82 -1.17 -21.14
N GLU A 114 -12.28 -2.41 -21.38
CA GLU A 114 -11.41 -3.51 -21.75
C GLU A 114 -11.62 -3.97 -23.19
N THR A 115 -10.52 -4.35 -23.86
CA THR A 115 -10.58 -5.08 -25.13
C THR A 115 -10.63 -6.58 -24.86
N ARG A 116 -11.69 -7.25 -25.34
CA ARG A 116 -11.88 -8.70 -25.21
C ARG A 116 -12.06 -9.38 -26.56
N LEU A 117 -10.98 -9.45 -27.34
CA LEU A 117 -10.99 -10.02 -28.69
C LEU A 117 -11.29 -11.52 -28.70
N GLY A 118 -10.77 -12.27 -27.72
CA GLY A 118 -10.95 -13.72 -27.67
C GLY A 118 -12.41 -14.11 -27.50
N GLU A 119 -13.08 -13.48 -26.54
CA GLU A 119 -14.51 -13.65 -26.29
C GLU A 119 -15.36 -13.26 -27.51
N ALA A 120 -15.10 -12.10 -28.12
CA ALA A 120 -15.82 -11.65 -29.31
C ALA A 120 -15.66 -12.63 -30.49
N LEU A 121 -14.45 -13.14 -30.72
CA LEU A 121 -14.18 -14.14 -31.75
C LEU A 121 -14.83 -15.49 -31.47
N SER A 122 -14.80 -15.96 -30.22
CA SER A 122 -15.44 -17.22 -29.84
C SER A 122 -16.97 -17.16 -29.99
N ARG A 123 -17.59 -16.03 -29.64
CA ARG A 123 -19.02 -15.79 -29.90
C ARG A 123 -19.31 -15.77 -31.40
N ALA A 124 -18.53 -15.02 -32.18
CA ALA A 124 -18.65 -14.97 -33.63
C ALA A 124 -18.59 -16.35 -34.30
N VAL A 125 -17.72 -17.24 -33.83
CA VAL A 125 -17.63 -18.62 -34.36
C VAL A 125 -18.76 -19.52 -33.87
N SER A 126 -19.24 -19.33 -32.64
CA SER A 126 -20.27 -20.20 -32.04
C SER A 126 -21.68 -19.86 -32.51
N ASP A 127 -21.96 -18.58 -32.74
CA ASP A 127 -23.27 -18.10 -33.18
C ASP A 127 -23.53 -18.38 -34.67
N ASN A 128 -22.49 -18.77 -35.41
CA ASN A 128 -22.56 -18.99 -36.86
C ASN A 128 -22.33 -20.46 -37.26
N PRO A 129 -23.05 -20.98 -38.27
CA PRO A 129 -22.82 -22.33 -38.77
C PRO A 129 -21.40 -22.48 -39.35
N ARG A 130 -20.58 -23.35 -38.75
CA ARG A 130 -19.18 -23.61 -39.18
C ARG A 130 -19.02 -23.91 -40.67
N ALA A 131 -19.98 -24.61 -41.27
CA ALA A 131 -19.93 -24.95 -42.70
C ALA A 131 -20.14 -23.76 -43.65
N ARG A 132 -20.61 -22.61 -43.13
CA ARG A 132 -20.82 -21.36 -43.88
C ARG A 132 -19.79 -20.29 -43.52
N LEU A 133 -19.10 -20.39 -42.38
CA LEU A 133 -18.15 -19.38 -41.95
C LEU A 133 -16.90 -19.38 -42.85
N SER A 134 -16.74 -18.35 -43.67
CA SER A 134 -15.65 -18.25 -44.66
C SER A 134 -14.47 -17.41 -44.17
N GLY A 135 -14.66 -16.53 -43.18
CA GLY A 135 -13.59 -15.72 -42.60
C GLY A 135 -14.06 -14.82 -41.47
N ALA A 136 -13.11 -14.44 -40.61
CA ALA A 136 -13.30 -13.40 -39.59
C ALA A 136 -12.26 -12.30 -39.77
N PHE A 137 -12.70 -11.04 -39.76
CA PHE A 137 -11.88 -9.86 -39.84
C PHE A 137 -11.94 -9.11 -38.52
N VAL A 138 -10.80 -8.81 -37.92
CA VAL A 138 -10.71 -8.11 -36.64
C VAL A 138 -10.04 -6.76 -36.88
N ILE A 139 -10.68 -5.68 -36.45
CA ILE A 139 -10.17 -4.31 -36.53
C ILE A 139 -9.87 -3.87 -35.10
N THR A 140 -8.59 -3.70 -34.76
CA THR A 140 -8.12 -3.46 -33.38
C THR A 140 -6.73 -2.80 -33.39
N ASP A 141 -6.26 -2.31 -32.24
CA ASP A 141 -4.89 -1.82 -32.06
C ASP A 141 -3.89 -2.95 -31.76
N GLY A 142 -4.39 -4.19 -31.59
CA GLY A 142 -3.59 -5.39 -31.37
C GLY A 142 -3.41 -5.75 -29.90
N GLN A 143 -3.95 -4.96 -28.96
CA GLN A 143 -3.92 -5.26 -27.53
C GLN A 143 -5.24 -5.90 -27.09
N SER A 144 -5.15 -6.93 -26.26
CA SER A 144 -6.33 -7.61 -25.70
C SER A 144 -6.05 -8.05 -24.28
N THR A 145 -7.03 -7.86 -23.40
CA THR A 145 -6.96 -8.31 -22.00
C THR A 145 -7.06 -9.83 -21.91
N ASP A 146 -7.83 -10.43 -22.82
CA ASP A 146 -7.99 -11.87 -22.92
C ASP A 146 -7.08 -12.47 -24.02
N ARG A 147 -6.72 -13.74 -23.83
CA ARG A 147 -5.96 -14.49 -24.84
C ARG A 147 -6.93 -15.22 -25.76
N PRO A 148 -7.01 -14.86 -27.06
CA PRO A 148 -7.86 -15.59 -28.00
C PRO A 148 -7.43 -17.06 -28.09
N ALA A 149 -8.40 -17.97 -28.11
CA ALA A 149 -8.17 -19.40 -28.32
C ALA A 149 -7.90 -19.69 -29.81
N VAL A 150 -6.80 -19.14 -30.31
CA VAL A 150 -6.47 -19.09 -31.75
C VAL A 150 -6.48 -20.48 -32.40
N ASP A 151 -6.06 -21.53 -31.68
CA ASP A 151 -6.04 -22.89 -32.23
C ASP A 151 -7.44 -23.45 -32.51
N GLN A 152 -8.44 -23.13 -31.67
CA GLN A 152 -9.83 -23.53 -31.90
C GLN A 152 -10.49 -22.69 -33.00
N LEU A 153 -10.06 -21.44 -33.16
CA LEU A 153 -10.61 -20.49 -34.12
C LEU A 153 -10.05 -20.71 -35.53
N LYS A 154 -8.77 -21.10 -35.65
CA LYS A 154 -8.09 -21.40 -36.94
C LYS A 154 -8.72 -22.56 -37.69
N ASP A 155 -9.21 -23.57 -36.96
CA ASP A 155 -9.91 -24.72 -37.57
C ASP A 155 -11.32 -24.36 -38.07
N ALA A 156 -11.88 -23.24 -37.59
CA ALA A 156 -13.22 -22.80 -37.96
C ALA A 156 -13.23 -21.90 -39.20
N ALA A 157 -12.33 -20.91 -39.27
CA ALA A 157 -12.18 -20.03 -40.44
C ALA A 157 -10.84 -19.25 -40.41
N PRO A 158 -10.36 -18.75 -41.56
CA PRO A 158 -9.25 -17.80 -41.61
C PRO A 158 -9.55 -16.52 -40.80
N ILE A 159 -8.58 -16.06 -40.03
CA ILE A 159 -8.68 -14.83 -39.24
C ILE A 159 -7.73 -13.79 -39.83
N HIS A 160 -8.25 -12.63 -40.15
CA HIS A 160 -7.52 -11.49 -40.69
C HIS A 160 -7.56 -10.35 -39.67
N VAL A 161 -6.41 -9.74 -39.38
CA VAL A 161 -6.33 -8.61 -38.45
C VAL A 161 -5.94 -7.35 -39.23
N LEU A 162 -6.72 -6.29 -39.04
CA LEU A 162 -6.42 -4.94 -39.49
C LEU A 162 -6.06 -4.10 -38.26
N LEU A 163 -4.81 -3.63 -38.23
CA LEU A 163 -4.29 -2.84 -37.12
C LEU A 163 -4.61 -1.36 -37.31
N THR A 164 -5.15 -0.71 -36.28
CA THR A 164 -5.42 0.74 -36.26
C THR A 164 -4.23 1.57 -35.76
N GLY A 165 -3.26 0.94 -35.09
CA GLY A 165 -2.05 1.61 -34.58
C GLY A 165 -1.00 1.94 -35.65
N ARG A 166 -0.18 2.97 -35.38
CA ARG A 166 0.98 3.37 -36.20
C ARG A 166 2.25 2.63 -35.78
N LYS A 167 3.21 2.53 -36.70
CA LYS A 167 4.48 1.81 -36.49
C LYS A 167 5.49 2.55 -35.61
N ASP A 168 5.28 3.84 -35.39
CA ASP A 168 6.17 4.75 -34.68
C ASP A 168 5.56 5.26 -33.36
N GLU A 169 4.51 4.59 -32.88
CA GLU A 169 3.88 4.91 -31.60
C GLU A 169 4.83 4.63 -30.44
N SER A 170 4.79 5.52 -29.45
CA SER A 170 5.43 5.29 -28.17
C SER A 170 4.48 5.69 -27.05
N ASP A 171 4.60 5.02 -25.92
CA ASP A 171 3.79 5.26 -24.74
C ASP A 171 4.69 5.26 -23.51
N ARG A 172 4.64 6.33 -22.72
CA ARG A 172 5.44 6.40 -21.50
C ARG A 172 4.63 5.82 -20.34
N LYS A 173 5.29 5.02 -19.52
CA LYS A 173 4.65 4.36 -18.39
C LYS A 173 5.49 4.50 -17.13
N ILE A 174 4.84 4.91 -16.05
CA ILE A 174 5.40 4.78 -14.71
C ILE A 174 5.00 3.42 -14.09
N THR A 175 5.99 2.68 -13.58
CA THR A 175 5.79 1.41 -12.90
C THR A 175 6.30 1.51 -11.47
N LEU A 176 5.41 1.31 -10.49
CA LEU A 176 5.79 1.24 -9.08
C LEU A 176 6.52 -0.08 -8.80
N ILE A 177 7.71 0.00 -8.20
CA ILE A 177 8.53 -1.16 -7.78
C ILE A 177 8.32 -1.40 -6.28
N LYS A 178 8.52 -0.36 -5.46
CA LYS A 178 8.24 -0.38 -4.02
C LYS A 178 7.10 0.58 -3.71
N ALA A 179 5.97 0.02 -3.27
CA ALA A 179 4.74 0.75 -2.94
C ALA A 179 4.27 0.38 -1.52
N PRO A 180 4.83 1.02 -0.47
CA PRO A 180 4.47 0.71 0.91
C PRO A 180 3.00 1.07 1.21
N ARG A 181 2.35 0.25 2.04
CA ARG A 181 0.98 0.51 2.53
C ARG A 181 0.92 1.39 3.77
N TYR A 182 2.03 1.50 4.48
CA TYR A 182 2.15 2.26 5.72
C TYR A 182 3.37 3.17 5.68
N GLY A 183 3.26 4.33 6.32
CA GLY A 183 4.38 5.24 6.55
C GLY A 183 4.35 5.80 7.96
N ILE A 184 5.48 6.32 8.42
CA ILE A 184 5.61 6.85 9.78
C ILE A 184 5.66 8.37 9.71
N VAL A 185 4.90 9.05 10.58
CA VAL A 185 4.94 10.52 10.68
C VAL A 185 6.38 10.98 10.93
N ARG A 186 6.85 12.00 10.21
CA ARG A 186 8.23 12.55 10.21
C ARG A 186 9.32 11.67 9.60
N GLU A 187 9.19 10.34 9.59
CA GLU A 187 10.15 9.46 8.88
C GLU A 187 9.80 9.34 7.39
N GLY A 188 8.51 9.43 7.05
CA GLY A 188 8.02 9.33 5.68
C GLY A 188 7.77 7.89 5.22
N ALA A 189 7.74 7.70 3.90
CA ALA A 189 7.61 6.38 3.28
C ALA A 189 8.49 6.27 2.04
N ASP A 190 9.24 5.17 1.95
CA ASP A 190 10.11 4.90 0.81
C ASP A 190 9.32 4.31 -0.35
N VAL A 191 9.22 5.06 -1.44
CA VAL A 191 8.60 4.65 -2.70
C VAL A 191 9.69 4.51 -3.76
N SER A 192 9.68 3.40 -4.51
CA SER A 192 10.54 3.26 -5.71
C SER A 192 9.72 2.97 -6.94
N PHE A 193 10.15 3.51 -8.07
CA PHE A 193 9.49 3.37 -9.35
C PHE A 193 10.51 3.35 -10.50
N ARG A 194 10.03 2.96 -11.67
CA ARG A 194 10.77 3.04 -12.93
C ARG A 194 9.89 3.64 -14.01
N ILE A 195 10.48 4.44 -14.86
CA ILE A 195 9.83 5.05 -16.03
C ILE A 195 10.33 4.31 -17.25
N ASP A 196 9.43 3.78 -18.06
CA ASP A 196 9.76 3.07 -19.30
C ASP A 196 9.03 3.75 -20.48
N ASP A 197 9.76 4.03 -21.56
CA ASP A 197 9.16 4.41 -22.84
C ASP A 197 8.93 3.13 -23.66
N LEU A 198 7.68 2.75 -23.89
CA LEU A 198 7.31 1.53 -24.59
C LEU A 198 7.08 1.81 -26.08
N GLY A 199 7.59 0.93 -26.94
CA GLY A 199 7.30 0.93 -28.37
C GLY A 199 6.04 0.12 -28.73
N PRO A 200 5.71 -0.01 -30.03
CA PRO A 200 4.50 -0.68 -30.50
C PRO A 200 4.42 -2.16 -30.11
N ASP A 201 5.58 -2.82 -29.98
CA ASP A 201 5.69 -4.22 -29.60
C ASP A 201 5.59 -4.43 -28.06
N GLY A 202 5.34 -3.35 -27.30
CA GLY A 202 5.35 -3.35 -25.83
C GLY A 202 6.74 -3.47 -25.20
N ALA A 203 7.79 -3.48 -26.01
CA ALA A 203 9.17 -3.52 -25.56
C ALA A 203 9.64 -2.10 -25.15
N ALA A 204 10.45 -2.03 -24.10
CA ALA A 204 11.10 -0.79 -23.71
C ALA A 204 12.03 -0.31 -24.84
N LEU A 205 11.82 0.92 -25.29
CA LEU A 205 12.70 1.63 -26.20
C LEU A 205 14.02 1.94 -25.47
N PRO A 206 15.15 2.08 -26.19
CA PRO A 206 16.39 2.54 -25.60
C PRO A 206 16.17 3.86 -24.86
N ALA A 207 16.71 3.97 -23.64
CA ALA A 207 16.49 5.11 -22.76
C ALA A 207 16.71 6.45 -23.48
N ARG A 208 15.65 7.26 -23.55
CA ARG A 208 15.66 8.58 -24.19
C ARG A 208 15.88 9.67 -23.15
N GLY A 209 17.10 9.74 -22.62
CA GLY A 209 17.49 10.81 -21.69
C GLY A 209 16.71 10.80 -20.38
N ASP A 210 16.41 11.99 -19.87
CA ASP A 210 15.77 12.20 -18.58
C ASP A 210 14.31 12.66 -18.74
N ALA A 211 13.45 12.22 -17.84
CA ALA A 211 12.07 12.67 -17.70
C ALA A 211 11.91 13.43 -16.37
N VAL A 212 11.13 14.50 -16.34
CA VAL A 212 10.86 15.21 -15.09
C VAL A 212 9.72 14.51 -14.36
N ILE A 213 9.98 14.10 -13.11
CA ILE A 213 8.97 13.57 -12.19
C ILE A 213 8.53 14.67 -11.23
N THR A 214 7.23 14.74 -10.98
CA THR A 214 6.62 15.52 -9.90
C THR A 214 6.02 14.56 -8.88
N LEU A 215 6.46 14.67 -7.63
CA LEU A 215 5.92 13.95 -6.48
C LEU A 215 4.98 14.89 -5.71
N ARG A 216 3.73 14.49 -5.55
CA ARG A 216 2.76 15.19 -4.70
C ARG A 216 2.34 14.31 -3.54
N VAL A 217 2.17 14.93 -2.37
CA VAL A 217 1.59 14.29 -1.18
C VAL A 217 0.37 15.09 -0.80
N ASP A 218 -0.80 14.43 -0.80
CA ASP A 218 -2.09 15.08 -0.52
C ASP A 218 -2.36 16.33 -1.37
N GLY A 219 -1.86 16.33 -2.61
CA GLY A 219 -2.01 17.40 -3.60
C GLY A 219 -0.95 18.52 -3.53
N GLU A 220 -0.06 18.51 -2.52
CA GLU A 220 1.05 19.47 -2.44
C GLU A 220 2.30 18.93 -3.15
N GLU A 221 2.92 19.74 -4.00
CA GLU A 221 4.20 19.40 -4.65
C GLU A 221 5.33 19.38 -3.62
N VAL A 222 5.91 18.20 -3.42
CA VAL A 222 7.02 18.00 -2.48
C VAL A 222 8.36 18.02 -3.20
N LEU A 223 8.41 17.42 -4.39
CA LEU A 223 9.64 17.24 -5.14
C LEU A 223 9.35 17.29 -6.63
N ARG A 224 10.23 17.96 -7.36
CA ARG A 224 10.26 17.94 -8.83
C ARG A 224 11.70 17.84 -9.31
N GLN A 225 12.03 16.78 -10.04
CA GLN A 225 13.40 16.57 -10.50
C GLN A 225 13.48 15.72 -11.78
N PRO A 226 14.57 15.84 -12.57
CA PRO A 226 14.84 14.94 -13.67
C PRO A 226 15.28 13.56 -13.17
N VAL A 227 14.80 12.51 -13.84
CA VAL A 227 15.14 11.11 -13.58
C VAL A 227 15.39 10.38 -14.90
N ALA A 228 16.40 9.51 -14.92
CA ALA A 228 16.76 8.76 -16.13
C ALA A 228 15.69 7.72 -16.47
N VAL A 229 15.24 7.70 -17.73
CA VAL A 229 14.30 6.69 -18.23
C VAL A 229 14.98 5.31 -18.24
N GLY A 230 14.27 4.28 -17.80
CA GLY A 230 14.74 2.89 -17.69
C GLY A 230 15.49 2.56 -16.40
N ALA A 231 15.77 3.54 -15.54
CA ALA A 231 16.41 3.33 -14.23
C ALA A 231 15.37 3.24 -13.10
N GLU A 232 15.63 2.38 -12.12
CA GLU A 232 14.87 2.40 -10.85
C GLU A 232 15.34 3.60 -10.01
N VAL A 233 14.37 4.39 -9.54
CA VAL A 233 14.61 5.55 -8.69
C VAL A 233 13.75 5.44 -7.44
N GLY A 234 14.33 5.76 -6.28
CA GLY A 234 13.66 5.73 -4.97
C GLY A 234 13.60 7.11 -4.32
N PHE A 235 12.51 7.40 -3.63
CA PHE A 235 12.25 8.63 -2.90
C PHE A 235 11.61 8.34 -1.54
N THR A 236 11.94 9.15 -0.54
CA THR A 236 11.24 9.13 0.75
C THR A 236 10.20 10.25 0.74
N ALA A 237 8.92 9.89 0.63
CA ALA A 237 7.82 10.84 0.68
C ALA A 237 7.59 11.32 2.13
N PRO A 238 7.66 12.62 2.42
CA PRO A 238 7.44 13.15 3.77
C PRO A 238 5.96 13.04 4.14
N LEU A 239 5.68 12.53 5.34
CA LEU A 239 4.33 12.35 5.85
C LEU A 239 4.12 13.20 7.10
N GLY A 240 3.33 14.26 6.96
CA GLY A 240 3.18 15.28 8.00
C GLY A 240 2.10 14.99 9.04
N ARG A 241 1.11 14.15 8.73
CA ARG A 241 -0.05 13.89 9.61
C ARG A 241 -0.42 12.42 9.61
N PRO A 242 -0.88 11.88 10.75
CA PRO A 242 -1.41 10.52 10.82
C PRO A 242 -2.76 10.41 10.08
N GLY A 243 -3.07 9.24 9.54
CA GLY A 243 -4.33 8.98 8.83
C GLY A 243 -4.10 8.43 7.42
N GLN A 244 -5.09 8.58 6.54
CA GLN A 244 -4.92 8.27 5.12
C GLN A 244 -4.20 9.44 4.44
N SER A 245 -3.23 9.13 3.60
CA SER A 245 -2.53 10.09 2.74
C SER A 245 -2.39 9.49 1.35
N ILE A 246 -2.31 10.32 0.32
CA ILE A 246 -2.17 9.90 -1.07
C ILE A 246 -0.85 10.45 -1.61
N ILE A 247 -0.02 9.53 -2.11
CA ILE A 247 1.20 9.87 -2.83
C ILE A 247 0.90 9.76 -4.33
N GLU A 248 1.12 10.83 -5.06
CA GLU A 248 0.95 10.89 -6.51
C GLU A 248 2.32 11.12 -7.17
N LEU A 249 2.60 10.33 -8.19
CA LEU A 249 3.77 10.44 -9.04
C LEU A 249 3.30 10.75 -10.45
N GLU A 250 3.71 11.90 -10.99
CA GLU A 250 3.38 12.35 -12.35
C GLU A 250 4.66 12.59 -13.14
N VAL A 251 4.77 11.96 -14.32
CA VAL A 251 5.90 12.14 -15.23
C VAL A 251 5.49 13.06 -16.39
N GLU A 252 6.37 13.95 -16.81
CA GLU A 252 6.15 14.75 -18.01
C GLU A 252 6.08 13.87 -19.27
N GLY A 253 5.12 14.18 -20.15
CA GLY A 253 4.87 13.41 -21.36
C GLY A 253 6.05 13.43 -22.34
N ALA A 254 6.19 12.34 -23.09
CA ALA A 254 7.21 12.20 -24.13
C ALA A 254 6.74 12.81 -25.47
N ALA A 255 7.68 13.27 -26.28
CA ALA A 255 7.36 13.77 -27.62
C ALA A 255 6.83 12.63 -28.51
N GLY A 256 5.61 12.78 -29.03
CA GLY A 256 4.95 11.74 -29.85
C GLY A 256 4.32 10.60 -29.04
N GLU A 257 4.11 10.80 -27.74
CA GLU A 257 3.41 9.87 -26.86
C GLU A 257 1.92 9.73 -27.22
N LEU A 258 1.42 8.50 -27.21
CA LEU A 258 0.02 8.20 -27.53
C LEU A 258 -0.96 8.69 -26.44
N SER A 259 -0.63 8.49 -25.15
CA SER A 259 -1.50 8.87 -24.05
C SER A 259 -0.73 9.21 -22.77
N VAL A 260 -1.03 10.36 -22.18
CA VAL A 260 -0.45 10.75 -20.87
C VAL A 260 -1.05 10.00 -19.68
N ARG A 261 -2.04 9.14 -19.89
CA ARG A 261 -2.73 8.43 -18.79
C ARG A 261 -1.79 7.50 -18.02
N ASN A 262 -0.81 6.93 -18.70
CA ASN A 262 0.15 6.00 -18.11
C ASN A 262 1.33 6.70 -17.41
N ASN A 263 1.33 8.04 -17.40
CA ASN A 263 2.35 8.85 -16.74
C ASN A 263 2.05 9.15 -15.26
N ILE A 264 0.87 8.75 -14.77
CA ILE A 264 0.42 9.02 -13.41
C ILE A 264 0.31 7.71 -12.62
N ALA A 265 0.94 7.64 -11.45
CA ALA A 265 0.74 6.59 -10.47
C ALA A 265 0.26 7.17 -9.14
N VAL A 266 -0.83 6.62 -8.61
CA VAL A 266 -1.42 7.01 -7.33
C VAL A 266 -1.23 5.88 -6.32
N LEU A 267 -0.62 6.20 -5.19
CA LEU A 267 -0.34 5.29 -4.10
C LEU A 267 -1.03 5.77 -2.82
N PRO A 268 -2.16 5.14 -2.42
CA PRO A 268 -2.76 5.40 -1.11
C PRO A 268 -1.93 4.75 0.01
N ILE A 269 -1.64 5.51 1.06
CA ILE A 269 -0.83 5.08 2.20
C ILE A 269 -1.49 5.43 3.55
N THR A 270 -1.37 4.53 4.53
CA THR A 270 -1.82 4.79 5.90
C THR A 270 -0.66 5.25 6.78
N VAL A 271 -0.69 6.49 7.22
CA VAL A 271 0.32 7.11 8.07
C VAL A 271 0.03 6.82 9.54
N ILE A 272 0.97 6.19 10.23
CA ILE A 272 0.92 5.90 11.66
C ILE A 272 1.94 6.76 12.43
N ARG A 273 1.66 7.04 13.70
CA ARG A 273 2.65 7.70 14.57
C ARG A 273 3.68 6.66 15.04
N ALA A 274 4.94 7.08 15.11
CA ALA A 274 5.96 6.34 15.85
C ALA A 274 5.60 6.29 17.34
N ARG A 275 6.11 5.28 18.05
CA ARG A 275 6.05 5.25 19.51
C ARG A 275 7.12 6.20 20.06
N LEU A 276 6.75 6.98 21.07
CA LEU A 276 7.64 7.89 21.78
C LEU A 276 8.51 7.09 22.75
N ARG A 277 9.83 7.28 22.72
CA ARG A 277 10.77 6.56 23.58
C ARG A 277 11.16 7.43 24.76
N VAL A 278 10.88 6.95 25.97
CA VAL A 278 11.14 7.70 27.21
C VAL A 278 12.15 6.94 28.08
N LEU A 279 13.21 7.63 28.48
CA LEU A 279 14.21 7.14 29.44
C LEU A 279 13.92 7.74 30.81
N LEU A 280 13.52 6.92 31.79
CA LEU A 280 13.30 7.33 33.18
C LEU A 280 14.44 6.80 34.05
N ILE A 281 15.10 7.70 34.78
CA ILE A 281 16.22 7.38 35.67
C ILE A 281 15.89 7.88 37.06
N SER A 282 15.74 6.94 37.99
CA SER A 282 15.35 7.22 39.36
C SER A 282 16.56 7.08 40.28
N GLY A 283 16.94 8.15 40.99
CA GLY A 283 18.15 8.19 41.81
C GLY A 283 18.07 7.43 43.12
N GLU A 284 16.86 7.30 43.68
CA GLU A 284 16.61 6.48 44.87
C GLU A 284 15.18 5.92 44.85
N PRO A 285 14.93 4.71 45.40
CA PRO A 285 13.58 4.15 45.46
C PRO A 285 12.65 5.01 46.31
N HIS A 286 11.57 5.53 45.71
CA HIS A 286 10.57 6.34 46.43
C HIS A 286 9.15 6.13 45.87
N PRO A 287 8.08 6.50 46.62
CA PRO A 287 6.70 6.28 46.18
C PRO A 287 6.32 6.94 44.84
N GLY A 288 7.01 8.02 44.43
CA GLY A 288 6.74 8.74 43.20
C GLY A 288 7.28 8.09 41.94
N GLU A 289 8.28 7.23 42.04
CA GLU A 289 8.76 6.41 40.92
C GLU A 289 7.60 5.59 40.31
N ARG A 290 6.75 5.02 41.17
CA ARG A 290 5.57 4.26 40.73
C ARG A 290 4.54 5.14 40.00
N ALA A 291 4.41 6.40 40.39
CA ALA A 291 3.48 7.33 39.74
C ALA A 291 3.91 7.62 38.31
N TRP A 292 5.20 7.92 38.09
CA TRP A 292 5.78 8.10 36.76
C TRP A 292 5.67 6.84 35.91
N ARG A 293 6.12 5.70 36.44
CA ARG A 293 6.10 4.42 35.73
C ARG A 293 4.69 4.00 35.33
N ASN A 294 3.72 4.09 36.23
CA ASN A 294 2.33 3.73 35.93
C ASN A 294 1.73 4.63 34.86
N LEU A 295 2.02 5.93 34.91
CA LEU A 295 1.54 6.88 33.93
C LEU A 295 2.12 6.60 32.54
N LEU A 296 3.44 6.47 32.44
CA LEU A 296 4.11 6.26 31.16
C LEU A 296 3.78 4.90 30.56
N LYS A 297 3.70 3.83 31.38
CA LYS A 297 3.29 2.51 30.90
C LYS A 297 1.82 2.40 30.52
N SER A 298 0.96 3.30 31.03
CA SER A 298 -0.46 3.29 30.68
C SER A 298 -0.75 3.88 29.29
N ASP A 299 0.22 4.58 28.71
CA ASP A 299 0.09 5.19 27.38
C ASP A 299 0.64 4.24 26.30
N PRO A 300 -0.20 3.70 25.39
CA PRO A 300 0.25 2.78 24.36
C PRO A 300 1.17 3.44 23.31
N ALA A 301 1.23 4.77 23.27
CA ALA A 301 2.15 5.50 22.40
C ALA A 301 3.57 5.58 22.97
N ILE A 302 3.81 5.18 24.23
CA ILE A 302 5.10 5.33 24.91
C ILE A 302 5.81 3.98 25.07
N ASP A 303 7.08 3.92 24.67
CA ASP A 303 8.01 2.88 25.05
C ASP A 303 8.93 3.37 26.17
N LEU A 304 8.82 2.74 27.35
CA LEU A 304 9.50 3.18 28.58
C LEU A 304 10.70 2.30 28.91
N VAL A 305 11.89 2.90 28.87
CA VAL A 305 13.11 2.35 29.45
C VAL A 305 13.31 2.96 30.83
N HIS A 306 13.41 2.14 31.88
CA HIS A 306 13.47 2.63 33.26
C HIS A 306 14.57 1.98 34.09
N PHE A 307 15.39 2.81 34.73
CA PHE A 307 16.46 2.40 35.64
C PHE A 307 16.28 3.05 37.02
N THR A 308 16.53 2.27 38.07
CA THR A 308 16.59 2.76 39.46
C THR A 308 17.99 2.54 40.00
N ILE A 309 18.62 3.60 40.49
CA ILE A 309 19.97 3.56 41.05
C ILE A 309 19.86 3.15 42.52
N LEU A 310 20.21 1.89 42.81
CA LEU A 310 19.90 1.26 44.10
C LEU A 310 20.88 1.61 45.23
N ARG A 311 22.09 2.13 44.95
CA ARG A 311 23.08 2.41 45.99
C ARG A 311 24.05 3.56 45.66
N PRO A 312 24.30 4.49 46.61
CA PRO A 312 25.40 5.46 46.53
C PRO A 312 26.79 4.82 46.75
N ILE A 313 27.77 5.21 45.93
CA ILE A 313 29.16 4.73 45.97
C ILE A 313 29.86 5.05 47.32
N GLU A 314 29.39 6.05 48.07
CA GLU A 314 30.00 6.41 49.37
C GLU A 314 29.94 5.29 50.42
N LYS A 315 28.91 4.42 50.41
CA LYS A 315 28.89 3.22 51.27
C LYS A 315 29.81 2.11 50.77
N ALA A 316 30.21 2.15 49.50
CA ALA A 316 31.15 1.22 48.87
C ALA A 316 32.62 1.60 49.11
N GLN A 317 32.94 2.76 49.70
CA GLN A 317 34.31 3.04 50.15
C GLN A 317 34.71 2.25 51.42
N ASN A 318 33.73 1.66 52.13
CA ASN A 318 33.98 0.86 53.34
C ASN A 318 34.00 -0.66 53.08
N ASP A 319 33.39 -1.11 51.98
CA ASP A 319 33.38 -2.52 51.55
C ASP A 319 34.13 -2.59 50.22
N ASN A 320 35.21 -3.39 50.11
CA ASN A 320 36.06 -3.52 48.92
C ASN A 320 35.34 -4.13 47.66
N ALA A 321 34.04 -3.88 47.48
CA ALA A 321 33.25 -4.32 46.33
C ALA A 321 33.51 -3.42 45.11
N LEU A 322 33.60 -4.02 43.92
CA LEU A 322 33.79 -3.30 42.66
C LEU A 322 32.51 -2.53 42.29
N GLU A 323 32.63 -1.39 41.60
CA GLU A 323 31.48 -0.56 41.18
C GLU A 323 30.46 -1.34 40.33
N SER A 324 30.93 -2.32 39.57
CA SER A 324 30.13 -3.25 38.77
C SER A 324 29.32 -4.28 39.58
N GLU A 325 29.60 -4.44 40.87
CA GLU A 325 28.91 -5.39 41.77
C GLU A 325 27.73 -4.76 42.52
N LEU A 326 27.42 -3.48 42.27
CA LEU A 326 26.44 -2.68 43.02
C LEU A 326 25.02 -2.66 42.44
N ALA A 327 24.81 -3.27 41.26
CA ALA A 327 23.51 -3.40 40.60
C ALA A 327 23.30 -4.86 40.11
N LEU A 328 22.05 -5.35 40.11
CA LEU A 328 21.73 -6.71 39.61
C LEU A 328 21.98 -6.85 38.09
N ILE A 329 21.96 -5.71 37.39
CA ILE A 329 22.31 -5.52 35.97
C ILE A 329 23.04 -4.17 35.93
N GLU A 330 24.20 -4.11 35.28
CA GLU A 330 25.02 -2.90 35.13
C GLU A 330 24.22 -1.78 34.44
N PHE A 331 24.39 -0.53 34.89
CA PHE A 331 23.76 0.63 34.26
C PHE A 331 24.55 1.03 33.00
N PRO A 332 23.99 0.89 31.78
CA PRO A 332 24.75 1.05 30.54
C PRO A 332 24.84 2.54 30.17
N GLN A 333 25.60 3.30 30.95
CA GLN A 333 25.71 4.76 30.83
C GLN A 333 26.16 5.21 29.42
N ASP A 334 27.20 4.59 28.85
CA ASP A 334 27.73 4.98 27.54
C ASP A 334 26.72 4.68 26.42
N GLU A 335 26.10 3.51 26.44
CA GLU A 335 25.07 3.14 25.47
C GLU A 335 23.89 4.13 25.51
N LEU A 336 23.43 4.53 26.70
CA LEU A 336 22.27 5.42 26.85
C LEU A 336 22.58 6.88 26.54
N PHE A 337 23.76 7.38 26.94
CA PHE A 337 24.08 8.82 26.90
C PHE A 337 25.09 9.22 25.83
N ILE A 338 25.69 8.25 25.12
CA ILE A 338 26.58 8.50 23.98
C ILE A 338 25.96 7.92 22.71
N GLU A 339 25.61 6.64 22.70
CA GLU A 339 25.19 5.96 21.47
C GLU A 339 23.72 6.20 21.14
N LYS A 340 22.82 6.03 22.12
CA LYS A 340 21.37 5.97 21.90
C LYS A 340 20.61 7.21 22.40
N LEU A 341 21.31 8.24 22.88
CA LEU A 341 20.64 9.40 23.49
C LEU A 341 19.63 10.07 22.54
N THR A 342 19.95 10.13 21.26
CA THR A 342 19.09 10.71 20.20
C THR A 342 17.89 9.83 19.83
N GLU A 343 17.86 8.57 20.27
CA GLU A 343 16.72 7.69 20.07
C GLU A 343 15.60 7.94 21.09
N PHE A 344 15.87 8.68 22.16
CA PHE A 344 14.88 9.03 23.18
C PHE A 344 14.26 10.40 22.89
N ASP A 345 12.93 10.47 22.94
CA ASP A 345 12.16 11.72 22.82
C ASP A 345 12.15 12.51 24.14
N LEU A 346 12.32 11.81 25.27
CA LEU A 346 12.34 12.42 26.60
C LEU A 346 13.23 11.63 27.57
N VAL A 347 14.11 12.35 28.28
CA VAL A 347 14.87 11.85 29.42
C VAL A 347 14.32 12.46 30.71
N ILE A 348 13.93 11.62 31.68
CA ILE A 348 13.40 12.04 32.97
C ILE A 348 14.37 11.64 34.07
N PHE A 349 14.85 12.62 34.82
CA PHE A 349 15.57 12.44 36.06
C PHE A 349 14.61 12.58 37.24
N ASP A 350 14.33 11.48 37.93
CA ASP A 350 13.46 11.45 39.11
C ASP A 350 14.31 11.27 40.38
N ARG A 351 14.37 12.31 41.20
CA ARG A 351 15.21 12.37 42.41
C ARG A 351 16.66 11.93 42.20
N PHE A 352 17.23 12.30 41.05
CA PHE A 352 18.57 11.92 40.67
C PHE A 352 19.62 12.80 41.38
N ALA A 353 20.53 12.16 42.09
CA ALA A 353 21.74 12.77 42.62
C ALA A 353 22.94 12.17 41.89
N ASP A 354 23.82 13.02 41.35
CA ASP A 354 25.03 12.56 40.70
C ASP A 354 26.05 12.11 41.74
N ARG A 355 26.03 10.81 42.02
CA ARG A 355 26.95 10.14 42.95
C ARG A 355 28.00 9.34 42.19
N GLY A 356 28.49 9.86 41.07
CA GLY A 356 29.48 9.21 40.19
C GLY A 356 28.87 8.21 39.21
N VAL A 357 27.55 8.28 38.99
CA VAL A 357 26.85 7.39 38.04
C VAL A 357 27.00 7.86 36.61
N LEU A 358 27.16 9.15 36.40
CA LEU A 358 27.42 9.75 35.09
C LEU A 358 28.75 10.49 35.15
N ASN A 359 29.52 10.44 34.05
CA ASN A 359 30.73 11.22 33.90
C ASN A 359 30.41 12.62 33.32
N PRO A 360 31.36 13.57 33.34
CA PRO A 360 31.16 14.89 32.74
C PRO A 360 30.79 14.87 31.25
N PHE A 361 31.28 13.89 30.48
CA PHE A 361 30.96 13.78 29.04
C PHE A 361 29.47 13.46 28.81
N HIS A 362 28.84 12.70 29.70
CA HIS A 362 27.39 12.40 29.62
C HIS A 362 26.56 13.66 29.81
N PHE A 363 26.94 14.53 30.74
CA PHE A 363 26.26 15.82 30.94
C PHE A 363 26.47 16.78 29.77
N ASP A 364 27.65 16.76 29.14
CA ASP A 364 27.92 17.52 27.91
C ASP A 364 27.07 17.02 26.72
N ASN A 365 26.90 15.71 26.59
CA ASN A 365 26.01 15.12 25.58
C ASN A 365 24.55 15.48 25.86
N LEU A 366 24.10 15.44 27.12
CA LEU A 366 22.75 15.84 27.51
C LEU A 366 22.46 17.30 27.19
N ALA A 367 23.40 18.20 27.46
CA ALA A 367 23.27 19.61 27.10
C ALA A 367 23.10 19.78 25.58
N ARG A 368 23.98 19.14 24.78
CA ARG A 368 23.89 19.17 23.31
C ARG A 368 22.61 18.51 22.77
N TYR A 369 22.17 17.41 23.40
CA TYR A 369 20.92 16.74 23.04
C TYR A 369 19.72 17.67 23.22
N VAL A 370 19.65 18.39 24.34
CA VAL A 370 18.60 19.40 24.56
C VAL A 370 18.71 20.51 23.52
N GLU A 371 19.89 21.12 23.33
CA GLU A 371 20.07 22.20 22.35
C GLU A 371 19.68 21.77 20.92
N GLY A 372 19.97 20.52 20.56
CA GLY A 372 19.66 19.91 19.27
C GLY A 372 18.21 19.44 19.08
N GLY A 373 17.32 19.66 20.05
CA GLY A 373 15.90 19.36 19.90
C GLY A 373 15.33 18.33 20.86
N GLY A 374 16.17 17.70 21.67
CA GLY A 374 15.79 16.72 22.69
C GLY A 374 15.05 17.33 23.87
N ALA A 375 14.50 16.47 24.73
CA ALA A 375 13.74 16.90 25.88
C ALA A 375 14.20 16.28 27.19
N VAL A 376 14.31 17.10 28.24
CA VAL A 376 14.71 16.65 29.58
C VAL A 376 13.73 17.14 30.64
N LEU A 377 13.31 16.25 31.52
CA LEU A 377 12.54 16.59 32.72
C LEU A 377 13.34 16.25 33.97
N VAL A 378 13.38 17.17 34.92
CA VAL A 378 13.98 16.94 36.23
C VAL A 378 12.88 17.08 37.28
N ALA A 379 12.57 15.98 37.98
CA ALA A 379 11.72 15.98 39.16
C ALA A 379 12.63 15.94 40.41
N SER A 380 12.76 17.09 41.06
CA SER A 380 13.72 17.35 42.12
C SER A 380 13.12 17.21 43.52
N GLY A 381 13.88 16.60 44.42
CA GLY A 381 13.70 16.62 45.87
C GLY A 381 14.81 17.42 46.57
N PRO A 382 15.13 17.10 47.84
CA PRO A 382 16.19 17.79 48.60
C PRO A 382 17.57 17.73 47.97
N GLU A 383 17.87 16.69 47.19
CA GLU A 383 19.16 16.48 46.53
C GLU A 383 19.52 17.58 45.52
N PHE A 384 18.53 18.31 44.99
CA PHE A 384 18.78 19.43 44.07
C PHE A 384 19.54 20.59 44.73
N ALA A 385 19.42 20.77 46.05
CA ALA A 385 20.19 21.75 46.81
C ALA A 385 21.53 21.22 47.35
N GLY A 386 21.82 19.92 47.15
CA GLY A 386 23.01 19.26 47.68
C GLY A 386 24.26 19.40 46.80
N PRO A 387 25.42 18.92 47.29
CA PRO A 387 26.67 18.91 46.52
C PRO A 387 26.57 18.03 45.26
N TYR A 388 25.82 16.93 45.34
CA TYR A 388 25.57 15.97 44.25
C TYR A 388 24.43 16.39 43.31
N SER A 389 24.04 17.66 43.32
CA SER A 389 22.98 18.15 42.44
C SER A 389 23.42 18.14 40.98
N ILE A 390 22.52 17.72 40.09
CA ILE A 390 22.72 17.84 38.64
C ILE A 390 22.87 19.32 38.20
N ALA A 391 22.36 20.26 39.00
CA ALA A 391 22.50 21.68 38.72
C ALA A 391 23.92 22.21 38.96
N ASN A 392 24.79 21.43 39.57
CA ASN A 392 26.21 21.74 39.72
C ASN A 392 27.05 21.22 38.55
N GLN A 393 26.47 20.39 37.67
CA GLN A 393 27.19 19.77 36.57
C GLN A 393 27.51 20.80 35.49
N ARG A 394 28.76 20.78 35.04
CA ARG A 394 29.26 21.68 34.01
C ARG A 394 28.46 21.48 32.72
N ASN A 395 28.20 22.57 32.00
CA ASN A 395 27.45 22.62 30.74
C ASN A 395 25.96 22.30 30.88
N PHE A 396 25.58 21.21 31.55
CA PHE A 396 24.18 20.88 31.81
C PHE A 396 23.47 21.91 32.70
N SER A 397 24.19 22.54 33.63
CA SER A 397 23.65 23.64 34.45
C SER A 397 23.21 24.88 33.65
N PHE A 398 23.68 25.07 32.40
CA PHE A 398 23.24 26.17 31.54
C PHE A 398 21.92 25.88 30.82
N VAL A 399 21.55 24.61 30.64
CA VAL A 399 20.26 24.22 30.03
C VAL A 399 19.13 24.13 31.04
N LEU A 400 19.44 24.10 32.34
CA LEU A 400 18.43 24.08 33.40
C LEU A 400 17.80 25.47 33.61
N PRO A 401 16.47 25.55 33.73
CA PRO A 401 15.76 26.83 33.81
C PRO A 401 15.89 27.53 35.17
N ALA A 402 16.41 26.86 36.19
CA ALA A 402 16.62 27.43 37.51
C ALA A 402 17.83 26.83 38.23
N ALA A 403 18.39 27.59 39.17
CA ALA A 403 19.43 27.14 40.08
C ALA A 403 18.87 26.84 41.48
N PRO A 404 19.52 25.98 42.28
CA PRO A 404 19.14 25.77 43.67
C PRO A 404 19.24 27.08 44.49
N GLN A 405 18.27 27.34 45.36
CA GLN A 405 18.24 28.53 46.21
C GLN A 405 17.95 28.16 47.68
N GLY A 406 18.99 27.71 48.39
CA GLY A 406 18.84 27.25 49.77
C GLY A 406 18.30 25.82 49.88
N GLY A 407 18.01 25.38 51.11
CA GLY A 407 17.58 24.01 51.39
C GLY A 407 16.09 23.77 51.17
N ALA A 408 15.69 22.50 51.16
CA ALA A 408 14.28 22.11 51.06
C ALA A 408 13.44 22.65 52.23
N VAL A 409 12.23 23.11 51.92
CA VAL A 409 11.27 23.64 52.89
C VAL A 409 10.15 22.63 53.11
N GLU A 410 10.09 22.07 54.32
CA GLU A 410 9.14 21.03 54.75
C GLU A 410 7.85 21.65 55.34
N THR A 411 7.19 22.52 54.59
CA THR A 411 5.94 23.17 55.03
C THR A 411 4.79 22.77 54.12
N PRO A 412 3.61 22.36 54.64
CA PRO A 412 2.46 22.07 53.81
C PRO A 412 1.98 23.30 53.02
N PHE A 413 1.84 23.15 51.70
CA PHE A 413 1.28 24.16 50.81
C PHE A 413 0.34 23.52 49.78
N ARG A 414 -0.62 24.29 49.26
CA ARG A 414 -1.41 23.87 48.10
C ARG A 414 -0.73 24.42 46.84
N PRO A 415 -0.38 23.57 45.85
CA PRO A 415 0.11 24.05 44.57
C PRO A 415 -0.85 25.05 43.93
N ARG A 416 -0.33 26.12 43.35
CA ARG A 416 -1.12 27.15 42.65
C ARG A 416 -0.63 27.29 41.22
N ILE A 417 -1.55 27.60 40.31
CA ILE A 417 -1.18 27.95 38.93
C ILE A 417 -0.76 29.43 38.91
N SER A 418 0.39 29.73 38.31
CA SER A 418 0.85 31.11 38.13
C SER A 418 0.04 31.84 37.05
N ALA A 419 0.19 33.17 36.94
CA ALA A 419 -0.42 33.94 35.86
C ALA A 419 0.01 33.44 34.45
N THR A 420 1.26 32.98 34.32
CA THR A 420 1.77 32.39 33.08
C THR A 420 1.20 30.99 32.85
N GLY A 421 1.11 30.17 33.91
CA GLY A 421 0.50 28.84 33.85
C GLY A 421 -0.96 28.86 33.41
N ALA A 422 -1.72 29.89 33.78
CA ALA A 422 -3.12 30.02 33.38
C ALA A 422 -3.32 30.10 31.85
N ARG A 423 -2.28 30.49 31.10
CA ARG A 423 -2.27 30.57 29.63
C ARG A 423 -1.48 29.42 28.97
N HIS A 424 -0.66 28.70 29.72
CA HIS A 424 0.22 27.68 29.17
C HIS A 424 -0.56 26.37 28.92
N PRO A 425 -0.39 25.68 27.76
CA PRO A 425 -1.18 24.49 27.41
C PRO A 425 -1.12 23.36 28.45
N VAL A 426 0.02 23.24 29.15
CA VAL A 426 0.23 22.22 30.19
C VAL A 426 -0.69 22.41 31.39
N THR A 427 -0.84 23.63 31.91
CA THR A 427 -1.55 23.89 33.16
C THR A 427 -2.91 24.59 32.97
N ALA A 428 -3.14 25.26 31.84
CA ALA A 428 -4.33 26.08 31.59
C ALA A 428 -5.67 25.31 31.69
N ARG A 429 -5.71 24.01 31.37
CA ARG A 429 -6.93 23.18 31.43
C ARG A 429 -6.86 22.06 32.47
N LEU A 430 -6.13 22.26 33.58
CA LEU A 430 -6.18 21.34 34.70
C LEU A 430 -7.49 21.51 35.49
N PRO A 431 -8.16 20.42 35.88
CA PRO A 431 -9.45 20.46 36.58
C PRO A 431 -9.33 20.84 38.06
N GLU A 432 -10.45 21.26 38.65
CA GLU A 432 -10.72 21.28 40.11
C GLU A 432 -9.67 21.98 40.98
N ARG A 433 -9.26 23.19 40.56
CA ARG A 433 -8.15 23.95 41.18
C ARG A 433 -8.33 24.25 42.67
N ASP A 434 -9.58 24.44 43.10
CA ASP A 434 -9.89 24.82 44.49
C ASP A 434 -9.80 23.65 45.48
N PHE A 435 -9.70 22.41 44.97
CA PHE A 435 -9.71 21.18 45.77
C PHE A 435 -8.37 20.43 45.76
N TRP A 436 -7.33 20.99 45.14
CA TRP A 436 -6.03 20.34 45.08
C TRP A 436 -5.43 20.15 46.47
N GLY A 437 -5.16 18.90 46.83
CA GLY A 437 -4.55 18.50 48.07
C GLY A 437 -3.16 19.11 48.27
N ARG A 438 -2.76 19.22 49.54
CA ARG A 438 -1.46 19.80 49.91
C ARG A 438 -0.28 18.93 49.47
N TRP A 439 0.81 19.58 49.08
CA TRP A 439 2.15 19.01 49.09
C TRP A 439 2.87 19.47 50.37
N ILE A 440 3.86 18.71 50.81
CA ILE A 440 4.52 18.97 52.11
C ILE A 440 5.96 19.45 51.98
N ARG A 441 6.48 19.52 50.75
CA ARG A 441 7.86 19.93 50.49
C ARG A 441 8.01 20.66 49.17
N ILE A 442 8.79 21.72 49.18
CA ILE A 442 9.28 22.42 48.00
C ILE A 442 10.78 22.66 48.16
N THR A 443 11.53 22.51 47.07
CA THR A 443 12.94 22.87 47.01
C THR A 443 13.04 24.25 46.35
N PRO A 444 13.36 25.33 47.08
CA PRO A 444 13.37 26.66 46.49
C PRO A 444 14.46 26.76 45.42
N ALA A 445 14.14 27.48 44.34
CA ALA A 445 15.02 27.63 43.19
C ALA A 445 14.94 29.05 42.62
N ALA A 446 16.11 29.57 42.24
CA ALA A 446 16.26 30.85 41.58
C ALA A 446 16.09 30.65 40.07
N VAL A 447 14.97 31.12 39.52
CA VAL A 447 14.65 31.03 38.10
C VAL A 447 15.66 31.84 37.28
N ARG A 448 16.24 31.22 36.26
CA ARG A 448 17.14 31.84 35.29
C ARG A 448 16.42 32.15 33.98
N SER A 449 15.57 31.24 33.54
CA SER A 449 14.86 31.30 32.25
C SER A 449 13.57 30.46 32.30
N GLY A 450 12.80 30.50 31.22
CA GLY A 450 11.56 29.75 31.08
C GLY A 450 10.33 30.34 31.78
N ALA A 451 9.24 29.59 31.70
CA ALA A 451 7.94 29.94 32.22
C ALA A 451 7.68 29.18 33.53
N VAL A 452 7.55 29.91 34.64
CA VAL A 452 7.04 29.36 35.90
C VAL A 452 5.55 29.12 35.75
N LEU A 453 5.11 27.87 35.76
CA LEU A 453 3.72 27.48 35.52
C LEU A 453 2.94 27.23 36.82
N MET A 454 3.62 26.79 37.87
CA MET A 454 3.03 26.56 39.17
C MET A 454 3.94 27.11 40.27
N THR A 455 3.35 27.52 41.38
CA THR A 455 4.03 28.04 42.57
C THR A 455 3.45 27.45 43.87
N ASP A 456 4.12 27.69 44.99
CA ASP A 456 3.56 27.46 46.34
C ASP A 456 2.72 28.65 46.83
N GLY A 457 2.36 28.65 48.12
CA GLY A 457 1.62 29.74 48.77
C GLY A 457 2.42 31.04 48.98
N GLU A 458 3.75 30.99 48.83
CA GLU A 458 4.69 32.11 48.97
C GLU A 458 5.30 32.50 47.61
N ASP A 459 4.66 32.11 46.51
CA ASP A 459 5.10 32.34 45.13
C ASP A 459 6.46 31.74 44.76
N ARG A 460 6.95 30.75 45.52
CA ARG A 460 8.14 29.98 45.16
C ARG A 460 7.84 29.10 43.93
N PRO A 461 8.74 29.03 42.93
CA PRO A 461 8.54 28.23 41.73
C PRO A 461 8.41 26.73 42.02
N LEU A 462 7.34 26.10 41.53
CA LEU A 462 7.09 24.67 41.66
C LEU A 462 7.30 23.90 40.35
N LEU A 463 6.83 24.44 39.24
CA LEU A 463 6.98 23.86 37.90
C LEU A 463 7.48 24.94 36.96
N ILE A 464 8.61 24.69 36.31
CA ILE A 464 9.23 25.61 35.34
C ILE A 464 9.46 24.83 34.06
N LEU A 465 8.98 25.37 32.93
CA LEU A 465 9.21 24.81 31.61
C LEU A 465 9.91 25.83 30.73
N ASP A 466 10.89 25.40 29.96
CA ASP A 466 11.72 26.27 29.13
C ASP A 466 12.02 25.65 27.76
N ARG A 467 12.41 26.50 26.81
CA ARG A 467 12.87 26.12 25.48
C ARG A 467 14.32 26.53 25.36
N VAL A 468 15.19 25.55 25.08
CA VAL A 468 16.64 25.75 24.99
C VAL A 468 17.09 25.23 23.63
N GLY A 469 17.59 26.14 22.78
CA GLY A 469 17.80 25.83 21.37
C GLY A 469 16.50 25.33 20.72
N GLU A 470 16.57 24.19 20.07
CA GLU A 470 15.40 23.53 19.49
C GLU A 470 14.65 22.63 20.49
N GLY A 471 15.23 22.36 21.67
CA GLY A 471 14.69 21.43 22.66
C GLY A 471 13.83 22.05 23.75
N ARG A 472 13.43 21.22 24.71
CA ARG A 472 12.57 21.62 25.83
C ARG A 472 13.07 21.03 27.15
N VAL A 473 13.10 21.85 28.20
CA VAL A 473 13.49 21.42 29.54
C VAL A 473 12.36 21.69 30.52
N GLY A 474 12.12 20.75 31.43
CA GLY A 474 11.18 20.89 32.52
C GLY A 474 11.85 20.66 33.87
N LEU A 475 11.41 21.39 34.88
CA LEU A 475 11.90 21.28 36.25
C LEU A 475 10.71 21.34 37.22
N ILE A 476 10.55 20.29 38.02
CA ILE A 476 9.57 20.18 39.11
C ILE A 476 10.33 20.25 40.43
N GLN A 477 10.06 21.26 41.24
CA GLN A 477 10.77 21.54 42.50
C GLN A 477 10.17 20.81 43.71
N SER A 478 9.62 19.62 43.49
CA SER A 478 9.09 18.77 44.54
C SER A 478 8.99 17.33 44.06
N ASP A 479 9.35 16.39 44.93
CA ASP A 479 9.18 14.96 44.72
C ASP A 479 7.76 14.47 45.07
N HIS A 480 6.89 15.34 45.57
CA HIS A 480 5.62 14.97 46.20
C HIS A 480 4.41 14.85 45.28
N VAL A 481 4.59 14.83 43.96
CA VAL A 481 3.48 14.59 43.01
C VAL A 481 2.72 13.29 43.30
N TRP A 482 3.38 12.31 43.92
CA TRP A 482 2.78 11.04 44.34
C TRP A 482 1.75 11.16 45.46
N LEU A 483 1.77 12.24 46.24
CA LEU A 483 0.73 12.51 47.24
C LEU A 483 -0.62 12.66 46.55
N TRP A 484 -0.67 13.39 45.44
CA TRP A 484 -1.86 13.48 44.60
C TRP A 484 -2.25 12.14 43.98
N ALA A 485 -1.27 11.33 43.55
CA ALA A 485 -1.52 10.00 43.01
C ALA A 485 -2.15 9.04 44.04
N ARG A 486 -1.86 9.23 45.33
CA ARG A 486 -2.46 8.46 46.44
C ARG A 486 -3.74 9.07 47.00
N GLY A 487 -4.26 10.16 46.44
CA GLY A 487 -5.46 10.82 46.94
C GLY A 487 -5.27 11.56 48.27
N PHE A 488 -4.02 11.90 48.64
CA PHE A 488 -3.74 12.64 49.87
C PHE A 488 -4.43 14.02 49.86
N ASP A 489 -5.12 14.34 50.96
CA ASP A 489 -5.79 15.64 51.16
C ASP A 489 -6.78 16.01 50.03
N GLY A 490 -7.47 15.01 49.48
CA GLY A 490 -8.39 15.15 48.33
C GLY A 490 -7.74 14.83 46.99
N GLY A 491 -6.41 14.69 46.93
CA GLY A 491 -5.68 14.35 45.72
C GLY A 491 -5.48 15.54 44.78
N GLY A 492 -5.20 15.26 43.51
CA GLY A 492 -5.04 16.30 42.49
C GLY A 492 -4.81 15.71 41.10
N PRO A 493 -4.77 16.54 40.06
CA PRO A 493 -4.73 16.11 38.66
C PRO A 493 -3.34 15.64 38.24
N HIS A 494 -2.68 14.77 39.03
CA HIS A 494 -1.32 14.28 38.77
C HIS A 494 -1.20 13.63 37.40
N ALA A 495 -2.14 12.75 37.03
CA ALA A 495 -2.06 12.02 35.77
C ALA A 495 -2.25 12.93 34.54
N GLU A 496 -3.04 13.99 34.66
CA GLU A 496 -3.21 14.98 33.60
C GLU A 496 -1.99 15.90 33.52
N LEU A 497 -1.51 16.38 34.67
CA LEU A 497 -0.34 17.25 34.76
C LEU A 497 0.91 16.57 34.18
N LEU A 498 1.27 15.38 34.68
CA LEU A 498 2.49 14.68 34.26
C LEU A 498 2.44 14.29 32.78
N ARG A 499 1.28 13.83 32.29
CA ARG A 499 1.08 13.50 30.88
C ARG A 499 1.27 14.72 29.98
N ARG A 500 0.70 15.86 30.35
CA ARG A 500 0.85 17.10 29.58
C ARG A 500 2.25 17.66 29.62
N ILE A 501 2.96 17.55 30.75
CA ILE A 501 4.38 17.89 30.83
C ILE A 501 5.16 17.02 29.85
N ALA A 502 4.99 15.71 29.90
CA ALA A 502 5.70 14.77 29.02
C ALA A 502 5.42 15.07 27.53
N HIS A 503 4.16 15.19 27.12
CA HIS A 503 3.79 15.50 25.73
C HIS A 503 4.32 16.87 25.28
N TRP A 504 4.19 17.88 26.14
CA TRP A 504 4.75 19.19 25.81
C TRP A 504 6.26 19.12 25.66
N LEU A 505 6.98 18.37 26.49
CA LEU A 505 8.44 18.21 26.34
C LEU A 505 8.79 17.51 25.01
N MET A 506 8.06 16.45 24.65
CA MET A 506 8.24 15.68 23.41
C MET A 506 7.72 16.38 22.14
N LYS A 507 7.13 17.59 22.27
CA LYS A 507 6.57 18.37 21.15
C LYS A 507 5.34 17.72 20.49
N GLU A 508 4.55 16.98 21.26
CA GLU A 508 3.35 16.26 20.80
C GLU A 508 2.02 16.90 21.22
#